data_AF-A0A3Q3WJ41-F1
#
_entry.id   AF-A0A3Q3WJ41-F1
#
_cell.length_a   1.000
_cell.length_b   1.000
_cell.length_c   1.000
_cell.angle_alpha   90.00
_cell.angle_beta   90.00
_cell.angle_gamma   90.00
#
_symmetry.space_group_name_H-M   'P 1'
#
loop_
_entity.id
_entity.type
_entity.pdbx_description
1 polymer ?
#
loop_
_entity_poly.entity_id
_entity_poly.type
_entity_poly.pdbx_seq_one_letter_code
_entity_poly.pdbx_strand_id
1 'polypeptide(L)'
;MGEPQQVSALPPPPMQYIKEYTDENIRKGLAPKPPPPIRDSYMMFGNQFQCDDLIIRPLESQGIERLHPMQFDHKRELKKLNMSILVNFLDLLDILIKSPGSIKREEKLEDLKLLFVHLHHLINEYRPHQARETLRVMMEVQKRQRLETADRFQKHLERVVEMIQGCLASLPDDLPQMDGLDGLKTEPMDVEEVGASCMAAVHQENSLPPLKREKIWDKDAAMCRIIDEIA
;
A
#
# COMPACT_ATOMS: atom_id res chain seq x y z
N MET A 1 42.75 18.91 -36.83
CA MET A 1 42.23 19.07 -35.46
C MET A 1 41.24 17.95 -35.22
N GLY A 2 41.49 17.06 -34.27
CA GLY A 2 40.52 16.04 -33.88
C GLY A 2 39.47 16.66 -32.97
N GLU A 3 38.20 16.48 -33.29
CA GLU A 3 37.10 16.93 -32.45
C GLU A 3 37.19 16.25 -31.06
N PRO A 4 36.92 16.97 -29.96
CA PRO A 4 36.97 16.40 -28.63
C PRO A 4 35.86 15.35 -28.51
N GLN A 5 36.27 14.09 -28.39
CA GLN A 5 35.37 12.97 -28.19
C GLN A 5 34.59 13.18 -26.90
N GLN A 6 33.29 13.45 -27.02
CA GLN A 6 32.39 13.57 -25.88
C GLN A 6 32.32 12.22 -25.17
N VAL A 7 33.06 12.09 -24.06
CA VAL A 7 32.97 10.92 -23.18
C VAL A 7 31.81 11.17 -22.23
N SER A 8 30.75 10.37 -22.37
CA SER A 8 29.65 10.36 -21.40
C SER A 8 30.18 10.01 -20.01
N ALA A 9 29.74 10.73 -18.98
CA ALA A 9 30.09 10.49 -17.58
C ALA A 9 29.44 9.21 -16.99
N LEU A 10 28.51 8.60 -17.73
CA LEU A 10 27.79 7.40 -17.31
C LEU A 10 28.36 6.15 -17.99
N PRO A 11 28.41 5.00 -17.28
CA PRO A 11 28.85 3.76 -17.89
C PRO A 11 27.96 3.41 -19.08
N PRO A 12 28.54 2.91 -20.20
CA PRO A 12 27.74 2.47 -21.32
C PRO A 12 26.82 1.34 -20.86
N PRO A 13 25.62 1.23 -21.44
CA PRO A 13 24.70 0.19 -21.03
C PRO A 13 25.31 -1.20 -21.36
N PRO A 14 24.87 -2.27 -20.68
CA PRO A 14 25.41 -3.61 -20.89
C PRO A 14 25.26 -4.12 -22.34
N MET A 15 26.27 -3.87 -23.17
CA MET A 15 26.25 -4.15 -24.61
C MET A 15 26.10 -5.64 -24.94
N GLN A 16 26.38 -6.53 -23.99
CA GLN A 16 26.16 -7.97 -24.12
C GLN A 16 24.66 -8.32 -24.23
N TYR A 17 23.78 -7.55 -23.57
CA TYR A 17 22.34 -7.80 -23.61
C TYR A 17 21.69 -7.04 -24.76
N ILE A 18 22.07 -5.78 -24.99
CA ILE A 18 21.43 -4.92 -26.00
C ILE A 18 21.48 -5.52 -27.40
N LYS A 19 22.60 -6.15 -27.78
CA LYS A 19 22.78 -6.75 -29.11
C LYS A 19 21.78 -7.88 -29.40
N GLU A 20 21.27 -8.53 -28.36
CA GLU A 20 20.32 -9.64 -28.50
C GLU A 20 18.88 -9.15 -28.72
N TYR A 21 18.56 -7.91 -28.34
CA TYR A 21 17.24 -7.29 -28.49
C TYR A 21 17.10 -6.52 -29.82
N THR A 22 17.19 -7.24 -30.94
CA THR A 22 16.83 -6.69 -32.26
C THR A 22 15.38 -7.02 -32.62
N ASP A 23 14.75 -6.20 -33.47
CA ASP A 23 13.36 -6.42 -33.94
C ASP A 23 13.17 -7.84 -34.52
N GLU A 24 14.20 -8.34 -35.21
CA GLU A 24 14.19 -9.67 -35.80
C GLU A 24 14.24 -10.79 -34.75
N ASN A 25 15.09 -10.64 -33.73
CA ASN A 25 15.19 -11.60 -32.63
C ASN A 25 13.94 -11.60 -31.75
N ILE A 26 13.31 -10.43 -31.56
CA ILE A 26 12.04 -10.29 -30.84
C ILE A 26 10.94 -11.00 -31.61
N ARG A 27 10.83 -10.75 -32.92
CA ARG A 27 9.83 -11.40 -33.79
C ARG A 27 9.99 -12.92 -33.82
N LYS A 28 11.23 -13.42 -33.77
CA LYS A 28 11.56 -14.86 -33.71
C LYS A 28 11.51 -15.46 -32.30
N GLY A 29 11.28 -14.66 -31.26
CA GLY A 29 11.29 -15.13 -29.86
C GLY A 29 12.66 -15.60 -29.35
N LEU A 30 13.75 -15.20 -30.01
CA LEU A 30 15.13 -15.53 -29.64
C LEU A 30 15.71 -14.56 -28.60
N ALA A 31 15.03 -13.45 -28.33
CA ALA A 31 15.43 -12.51 -27.30
C ALA A 31 15.49 -13.21 -25.93
N PRO A 32 16.60 -13.08 -25.18
CA PRO A 32 16.76 -13.76 -23.90
C PRO A 32 15.69 -13.27 -22.90
N LYS A 33 15.09 -14.23 -22.19
CA LYS A 33 14.18 -13.93 -21.07
C LYS A 33 15.00 -13.37 -19.90
N PRO A 34 14.39 -12.54 -19.03
CA PRO A 34 15.07 -12.06 -17.84
C PRO A 34 15.58 -13.25 -17.00
N PRO A 35 16.73 -13.09 -16.33
CA PRO A 35 17.26 -14.14 -15.47
C PRO A 35 16.24 -14.51 -14.38
N PRO A 36 16.20 -15.78 -13.96
CA PRO A 36 15.30 -16.19 -12.89
C PRO A 36 15.62 -15.43 -11.59
N PRO A 37 14.62 -15.12 -10.75
CA PRO A 37 14.85 -14.50 -9.46
C PRO A 37 15.86 -15.31 -8.63
N ILE A 38 16.85 -14.63 -8.07
CA ILE A 38 17.77 -15.23 -7.10
C ILE A 38 16.95 -15.63 -5.88
N ARG A 39 17.10 -16.89 -5.43
CA ARG A 39 16.41 -17.43 -4.24
C ARG A 39 17.29 -17.55 -3.01
N ASP A 40 18.60 -17.43 -3.20
CA ASP A 40 19.58 -17.68 -2.14
C ASP A 40 20.01 -16.35 -1.50
N SER A 41 21.24 -15.91 -1.82
CA SER A 41 21.78 -14.64 -1.35
C SER A 41 22.30 -13.79 -2.50
N TYR A 42 22.22 -12.48 -2.36
CA TYR A 42 22.75 -11.52 -3.32
C TYR A 42 23.59 -10.45 -2.62
N MET A 43 24.56 -9.89 -3.34
CA MET A 43 25.38 -8.79 -2.85
C MET A 43 24.79 -7.47 -3.32
N MET A 44 24.50 -6.56 -2.39
CA MET A 44 24.02 -5.22 -2.69
C MET A 44 24.85 -4.21 -1.91
N PHE A 45 25.55 -3.32 -2.62
CA PHE A 45 26.46 -2.31 -2.05
C PHE A 45 27.47 -2.89 -1.04
N GLY A 46 28.05 -4.06 -1.37
CA GLY A 46 29.05 -4.71 -0.51
C GLY A 46 28.47 -5.49 0.68
N ASN A 47 27.13 -5.52 0.84
CA ASN A 47 26.47 -6.30 1.88
C ASN A 47 25.81 -7.55 1.28
N GLN A 48 25.98 -8.69 1.96
CA GLN A 48 25.29 -9.93 1.60
C GLN A 48 23.87 -9.91 2.15
N PHE A 49 22.87 -10.15 1.30
CA PHE A 49 21.45 -10.25 1.65
C PHE A 49 20.96 -11.68 1.37
N GLN A 50 20.23 -12.26 2.30
CA GLN A 50 19.49 -13.52 2.11
C GLN A 50 18.07 -13.17 1.62
N CYS A 51 17.53 -13.92 0.67
CA CYS A 51 16.17 -13.68 0.18
C CYS A 51 15.08 -13.99 1.22
N ASP A 52 15.35 -14.90 2.15
CA ASP A 52 14.43 -15.31 3.23
C ASP A 52 14.61 -14.50 4.53
N ASP A 53 15.59 -13.58 4.57
CA ASP A 53 15.83 -12.78 5.77
C ASP A 53 14.61 -11.89 6.06
N LEU A 54 14.26 -11.78 7.35
CA LEU A 54 13.35 -10.75 7.79
C LEU A 54 13.88 -9.40 7.29
N ILE A 55 12.98 -8.56 6.75
CA ILE A 55 13.31 -7.21 6.25
C ILE A 55 14.15 -6.42 7.27
N ILE A 56 13.95 -6.73 8.56
CA ILE A 56 14.69 -6.16 9.67
C ILE A 56 15.46 -7.29 10.34
N ARG A 57 16.79 -7.25 10.21
CA ARG A 57 17.66 -8.24 10.85
C ARG A 57 17.61 -8.08 12.38
N PRO A 58 17.49 -9.19 13.14
CA PRO A 58 17.56 -9.16 14.60
C PRO A 58 18.89 -8.58 15.09
N LEU A 59 18.87 -7.84 16.19
CA LEU A 59 20.07 -7.28 16.82
C LEU A 59 21.12 -8.36 17.13
N GLU A 60 20.67 -9.55 17.51
CA GLU A 60 21.52 -10.69 17.85
C GLU A 60 22.34 -11.18 16.65
N SER A 61 21.78 -11.09 15.43
CA SER A 61 22.49 -11.45 14.20
C SER A 61 23.63 -10.49 13.86
N GLN A 62 23.64 -9.31 14.50
CA GLN A 62 24.68 -8.29 14.37
C GLN A 62 25.64 -8.30 15.56
N GLY A 63 25.53 -9.29 16.46
CA GLY A 63 26.35 -9.39 17.66
C GLY A 63 25.98 -8.39 18.76
N ILE A 64 24.77 -7.80 18.71
CA ILE A 64 24.30 -6.82 19.68
C ILE A 64 23.32 -7.50 20.65
N GLU A 65 23.65 -7.50 21.94
CA GLU A 65 22.76 -8.04 22.98
C GLU A 65 21.49 -7.20 23.10
N ARG A 66 20.34 -7.87 23.20
CA ARG A 66 19.04 -7.20 23.28
C ARG A 66 18.82 -6.59 24.67
N LEU A 67 18.50 -5.29 24.72
CA LEU A 67 18.18 -4.57 25.97
C LEU A 67 16.73 -4.75 26.47
N HIS A 68 15.88 -5.43 25.71
CA HIS A 68 14.45 -5.60 26.00
C HIS A 68 14.02 -7.08 25.91
N PRO A 69 12.97 -7.51 26.64
CA PRO A 69 12.51 -8.90 26.61
C PRO A 69 11.84 -9.26 25.27
N MET A 70 11.78 -10.55 24.93
CA MET A 70 11.17 -11.07 23.68
C MET A 70 9.71 -10.66 23.47
N GLN A 71 8.95 -10.49 24.55
CA GLN A 71 7.58 -10.00 24.52
C GLN A 71 7.49 -8.69 25.28
N PHE A 72 7.05 -7.64 24.60
CA PHE A 72 7.00 -6.31 25.17
C PHE A 72 6.04 -5.39 24.39
N ASP A 73 5.63 -4.32 25.05
CA ASP A 73 4.92 -3.22 24.40
C ASP A 73 5.93 -2.27 23.76
N HIS A 74 5.89 -2.18 22.42
CA HIS A 74 6.77 -1.31 21.62
C HIS A 74 6.73 0.14 22.10
N LYS A 75 5.54 0.65 22.45
CA LYS A 75 5.37 2.04 22.90
C LYS A 75 6.05 2.26 24.25
N ARG A 76 5.93 1.31 25.16
CA ARG A 76 6.54 1.40 26.49
C ARG A 76 8.05 1.33 26.41
N GLU A 77 8.58 0.39 25.61
CA GLU A 77 10.03 0.23 25.47
C GLU A 77 10.67 1.40 24.72
N LEU A 78 10.01 1.94 23.68
CA LEU A 78 10.48 3.13 22.98
C LEU A 78 10.58 4.35 23.92
N LYS A 79 9.58 4.52 24.80
CA LYS A 79 9.61 5.58 25.83
C LYS A 79 10.74 5.38 26.83
N LYS A 80 10.96 4.14 27.28
CA LYS A 80 12.03 3.79 28.22
C LYS A 80 13.41 4.05 27.60
N LEU A 81 13.63 3.64 26.35
CA LEU A 81 14.86 3.93 25.61
C LEU A 81 15.07 5.43 25.43
N ASN A 82 14.04 6.19 25.09
CA ASN A 82 14.13 7.65 24.95
C ASN A 82 14.54 8.32 26.28
N MET A 83 13.93 7.93 27.40
CA MET A 83 14.36 8.41 28.73
C MET A 83 15.79 7.98 29.06
N SER A 84 16.19 6.75 28.71
CA SER A 84 17.55 6.26 28.93
C SER A 84 18.60 7.04 28.12
N ILE A 85 18.29 7.41 26.87
CA ILE A 85 19.12 8.27 26.03
C ILE A 85 19.28 9.65 26.68
N LEU A 86 18.18 10.24 27.16
CA LEU A 86 18.21 11.54 27.81
C LEU A 86 19.09 11.53 29.08
N VAL A 87 18.92 10.53 29.94
CA VAL A 87 19.74 10.41 31.16
C VAL A 87 21.21 10.21 30.82
N ASN A 88 21.55 9.35 29.85
CA ASN A 88 22.93 9.15 29.42
C ASN A 88 23.54 10.43 28.81
N PHE A 89 22.75 11.23 28.11
CA PHE A 89 23.20 12.52 27.62
C PHE A 89 23.51 13.52 28.75
N LEU A 90 22.68 13.55 29.79
CA LEU A 90 22.94 14.39 30.97
C LEU A 90 24.19 13.92 31.74
N ASP A 91 24.39 12.61 31.89
CA ASP A 91 25.61 12.04 32.49
C ASP A 91 26.86 12.43 31.67
N LEU A 92 26.76 12.37 30.33
CA LEU A 92 27.85 12.78 29.45
C LEU A 92 28.19 14.27 29.62
N LEU A 93 27.17 15.14 29.71
CA LEU A 93 27.40 16.57 29.98
C LEU A 93 28.09 16.79 31.33
N ASP A 94 27.68 16.09 32.39
CA ASP A 94 28.32 16.19 33.71
C ASP A 94 29.79 15.74 33.67
N ILE A 95 30.10 14.67 32.93
CA ILE A 95 31.48 14.21 32.70
C ILE A 95 32.29 15.26 31.94
N LEU A 96 31.72 15.89 30.91
CA LEU A 96 32.42 16.92 30.12
C LEU A 96 32.71 18.18 30.95
N ILE A 97 31.83 18.54 31.88
CA ILE A 97 32.03 19.66 32.79
C ILE A 97 33.12 19.34 33.82
N LYS A 98 33.11 18.13 34.40
CA LYS A 98 34.04 17.75 35.48
C LYS A 98 35.41 17.30 34.98
N SER A 99 35.48 16.53 33.90
CA SER A 99 36.70 15.87 33.42
C SER A 99 36.58 15.50 31.94
N PRO A 100 36.77 16.47 31.02
CA PRO A 100 36.54 16.27 29.58
C PRO A 100 37.48 15.26 28.91
N GLY A 101 38.67 15.02 29.48
CA GLY A 101 39.65 14.05 28.98
C GLY A 101 39.56 12.65 29.60
N SER A 102 38.49 12.35 30.35
CA SER A 102 38.31 11.03 30.98
C SER A 102 37.85 9.97 29.97
N ILE A 103 38.36 8.75 30.12
CA ILE A 103 37.87 7.54 29.41
C ILE A 103 36.36 7.34 29.60
N LYS A 104 35.79 7.81 30.71
CA LYS A 104 34.33 7.76 30.98
C LYS A 104 33.50 8.47 29.91
N ARG A 105 34.07 9.46 29.22
CA ARG A 105 33.43 10.14 28.08
C ARG A 105 33.21 9.16 26.92
N GLU A 106 34.23 8.39 26.58
CA GLU A 106 34.20 7.43 25.48
C GLU A 106 33.26 6.26 25.80
N GLU A 107 33.29 5.75 27.03
CA GLU A 107 32.33 4.74 27.51
C GLU A 107 30.88 5.22 27.35
N LYS A 108 30.57 6.44 27.83
CA LYS A 108 29.21 7.00 27.69
C LYS A 108 28.80 7.27 26.25
N LEU A 109 29.77 7.54 25.36
CA LEU A 109 29.49 7.73 23.94
C LEU A 109 29.12 6.41 23.26
N GLU A 110 29.82 5.31 23.59
CA GLU A 110 29.47 3.97 23.09
C GLU A 110 28.13 3.49 23.66
N ASP A 111 27.84 3.75 24.94
CA ASP A 111 26.51 3.47 25.54
C ASP A 111 25.39 4.20 24.79
N LEU A 112 25.60 5.48 24.48
CA LEU A 112 24.63 6.31 23.77
C LEU A 112 24.43 5.82 22.33
N LYS A 113 25.51 5.45 21.63
CA LYS A 113 25.45 4.83 20.30
C LYS A 113 24.67 3.52 20.32
N LEU A 114 24.92 2.66 21.31
CA LEU A 114 24.18 1.41 21.51
C LEU A 114 22.69 1.68 21.70
N LEU A 115 22.32 2.63 22.56
CA LEU A 115 20.92 3.03 22.78
C LEU A 115 20.24 3.50 21.49
N PHE A 116 20.94 4.27 20.64
CA PHE A 116 20.40 4.70 19.35
C PHE A 116 20.20 3.53 18.38
N VAL A 117 21.12 2.57 18.33
CA VAL A 117 20.95 1.37 17.50
C VAL A 117 19.70 0.60 17.93
N HIS A 118 19.49 0.41 19.23
CA HIS A 118 18.28 -0.24 19.75
C HIS A 118 17.00 0.55 19.45
N LEU A 119 17.04 1.88 19.56
CA LEU A 119 15.90 2.74 19.23
C LEU A 119 15.53 2.61 17.75
N HIS A 120 16.52 2.65 16.85
CA HIS A 120 16.32 2.49 15.42
C HIS A 120 15.74 1.12 15.08
N HIS A 121 16.27 0.06 15.70
CA HIS A 121 15.75 -1.28 15.50
C HIS A 121 14.27 -1.37 15.90
N LEU A 122 13.91 -0.84 17.07
CA LEU A 122 12.52 -0.86 17.55
C LEU A 122 11.56 -0.07 16.65
N ILE A 123 12.01 1.08 16.13
CA ILE A 123 11.24 1.85 15.14
C ILE A 123 11.07 1.06 13.85
N ASN A 124 12.13 0.38 13.40
CA ASN A 124 12.08 -0.43 12.20
C ASN A 124 11.07 -1.58 12.37
N GLU A 125 11.08 -2.30 13.49
CA GLU A 125 10.12 -3.38 13.79
C GLU A 125 8.67 -2.91 13.71
N TYR A 126 8.41 -1.62 13.98
CA TYR A 126 7.07 -1.04 13.90
C TYR A 126 6.64 -0.62 12.48
N ARG A 127 7.56 -0.56 11.50
CA ARG A 127 7.27 -0.15 10.11
C ARG A 127 6.21 -1.02 9.41
N PRO A 128 6.22 -2.37 9.51
CA PRO A 128 5.19 -3.19 8.88
C PRO A 128 3.80 -2.92 9.46
N HIS A 129 3.71 -2.64 10.77
CA HIS A 129 2.46 -2.22 11.40
C HIS A 129 2.00 -0.86 10.85
N GLN A 130 2.91 0.12 10.78
CA GLN A 130 2.61 1.44 10.19
C GLN A 130 2.08 1.31 8.75
N ALA A 131 2.74 0.50 7.91
CA ALA A 131 2.34 0.30 6.52
C ALA A 131 0.92 -0.27 6.39
N ARG A 132 0.54 -1.22 7.26
CA ARG A 132 -0.83 -1.78 7.29
C ARG A 132 -1.86 -0.73 7.67
N GLU A 133 -1.58 0.10 8.67
CA GLU A 133 -2.50 1.16 9.08
C GLU A 133 -2.62 2.25 8.01
N THR A 134 -1.51 2.63 7.36
CA THR A 134 -1.54 3.55 6.22
C THR A 134 -2.39 3.00 5.07
N LEU A 135 -2.24 1.70 4.74
CA LEU A 135 -3.04 1.04 3.71
C LEU A 135 -4.53 1.04 4.09
N ARG A 136 -4.86 0.76 5.36
CA ARG A 136 -6.24 0.81 5.86
C ARG A 136 -6.86 2.19 5.66
N VAL A 137 -6.20 3.24 6.12
CA VAL A 137 -6.67 4.63 5.97
C VAL A 137 -6.84 4.99 4.48
N MET A 138 -5.91 4.57 3.63
CA MET A 138 -6.03 4.79 2.18
C MET A 138 -7.27 4.11 1.60
N MET A 139 -7.55 2.86 1.96
CA MET A 139 -8.74 2.14 1.51
C MET A 139 -10.04 2.76 2.04
N GLU A 140 -10.05 3.27 3.27
CA GLU A 140 -11.19 3.99 3.83
C GLU A 140 -11.49 5.28 3.06
N VAL A 141 -10.46 6.02 2.67
CA VAL A 141 -10.59 7.21 1.82
C VAL A 141 -11.17 6.83 0.46
N GLN A 142 -10.66 5.79 -0.19
CA GLN A 142 -11.17 5.32 -1.49
C GLN A 142 -12.64 4.89 -1.39
N LYS A 143 -13.01 4.15 -0.34
CA LYS A 143 -14.40 3.74 -0.09
C LYS A 143 -15.31 4.95 0.03
N ARG A 144 -14.91 5.95 0.83
CA ARG A 144 -15.69 7.18 1.02
C ARG A 144 -15.86 7.95 -0.29
N GLN A 145 -14.80 8.11 -1.07
CA GLN A 145 -14.88 8.76 -2.39
C GLN A 145 -15.85 8.04 -3.33
N ARG A 146 -15.80 6.70 -3.39
CA ARG A 146 -16.75 5.92 -4.21
C ARG A 146 -18.20 6.13 -3.78
N LEU A 147 -18.47 6.15 -2.47
CA LEU A 147 -19.82 6.39 -1.94
C LEU A 147 -20.31 7.82 -2.21
N GLU A 148 -19.45 8.82 -2.02
CA GLU A 148 -19.78 10.23 -2.34
C GLU A 148 -20.05 10.42 -3.83
N THR A 149 -19.29 9.76 -4.70
CA THR A 149 -19.53 9.79 -6.15
C THR A 149 -20.85 9.11 -6.52
N ALA A 150 -21.15 7.94 -5.94
CA ALA A 150 -22.43 7.25 -6.18
C ALA A 150 -23.63 8.10 -5.71
N ASP A 151 -23.54 8.73 -4.54
CA ASP A 151 -24.56 9.64 -4.03
C ASP A 151 -24.77 10.87 -4.94
N ARG A 152 -23.67 11.44 -5.46
CA ARG A 152 -23.76 12.51 -6.46
C ARG A 152 -24.46 12.04 -7.73
N PHE A 153 -24.10 10.87 -8.26
CA PHE A 153 -24.76 10.30 -9.44
C PHE A 153 -26.26 10.09 -9.23
N GLN A 154 -26.65 9.56 -8.06
CA GLN A 154 -28.05 9.36 -7.71
C GLN A 154 -28.83 10.68 -7.69
N LYS A 155 -28.28 11.72 -7.06
CA LYS A 155 -28.87 13.07 -7.06
C LYS A 155 -28.95 13.71 -8.45
N HIS A 156 -28.02 13.39 -9.33
CA HIS A 156 -28.08 13.83 -10.72
C HIS A 156 -29.19 13.11 -11.49
N LEU A 157 -29.33 11.79 -11.29
CA LEU A 157 -30.38 10.99 -11.91
C LEU A 157 -31.77 11.47 -11.49
N GLU A 158 -32.00 11.68 -10.18
CA GLU A 158 -33.26 12.17 -9.63
C GLU A 158 -33.67 13.51 -10.28
N ARG A 159 -32.74 14.46 -10.38
CA ARG A 159 -32.99 15.74 -11.07
C ARG A 159 -33.34 15.58 -12.55
N VAL A 160 -32.70 14.65 -13.26
CA VAL A 160 -33.01 14.39 -14.67
C VAL A 160 -34.40 13.77 -14.81
N VAL A 161 -34.77 12.84 -13.92
CA VAL A 161 -36.10 12.24 -13.88
C VAL A 161 -37.17 13.30 -13.60
N GLU A 162 -36.96 14.17 -12.61
CA GLU A 162 -37.85 15.30 -12.29
C GLU A 162 -38.02 16.23 -13.50
N MET A 163 -36.92 16.55 -14.20
CA MET A 163 -36.96 17.40 -15.39
C MET A 163 -37.75 16.75 -16.53
N ILE A 164 -37.56 15.45 -16.79
CA ILE A 164 -38.30 14.71 -17.81
C ILE A 164 -39.80 14.67 -17.45
N GLN A 165 -40.14 14.38 -16.20
CA GLN A 165 -41.53 14.37 -15.72
C GLN A 165 -42.17 15.76 -15.85
N GLY A 166 -41.44 16.83 -15.51
CA GLY A 166 -41.90 18.20 -15.71
C GLY A 166 -42.15 18.54 -17.18
N CYS A 167 -41.27 18.13 -18.09
CA CYS A 167 -41.48 18.30 -19.53
C CYS A 167 -42.70 17.53 -20.03
N LEU A 168 -42.87 16.28 -19.62
CA LEU A 168 -44.03 15.46 -20.01
C LEU A 168 -45.35 16.06 -19.52
N ALA A 169 -45.39 16.58 -18.29
CA ALA A 169 -46.57 17.24 -17.74
C ALA A 169 -46.89 18.59 -18.42
N SER A 170 -45.92 19.20 -19.10
CA SER A 170 -46.10 20.47 -19.82
C SER A 170 -46.56 20.32 -21.26
N LEU A 171 -46.64 19.09 -21.78
CA LEU A 171 -47.16 18.83 -23.12
C LEU A 171 -48.70 18.97 -23.12
N PRO A 172 -49.30 19.59 -24.15
CA PRO A 172 -50.76 19.66 -24.27
C PRO A 172 -51.36 18.26 -24.48
N ASP A 173 -52.48 17.97 -23.82
CA ASP A 173 -53.21 16.68 -23.87
C ASP A 173 -53.90 16.40 -25.22
N ASP A 174 -53.84 17.35 -26.17
CA ASP A 174 -54.44 17.21 -27.50
C ASP A 174 -53.45 16.61 -28.51
N LEU A 175 -53.16 15.31 -28.36
CA LEU A 175 -52.80 14.48 -29.51
C LEU A 175 -54.04 13.64 -29.90
N PRO A 176 -54.41 13.59 -31.20
CA PRO A 176 -55.48 12.72 -31.63
C PRO A 176 -55.11 11.27 -31.31
N GLN A 177 -55.99 10.60 -30.57
CA GLN A 177 -55.92 9.19 -30.21
C GLN A 177 -55.61 8.34 -31.46
N MET A 178 -54.36 7.91 -31.59
CA MET A 178 -53.97 6.91 -32.58
C MET A 178 -54.10 5.56 -31.88
N ASP A 179 -55.26 4.93 -32.05
CA ASP A 179 -55.51 3.55 -31.64
C ASP A 179 -54.45 2.64 -32.28
N GLY A 180 -53.52 2.13 -31.46
CA GLY A 180 -52.60 1.08 -31.89
C GLY A 180 -51.20 1.14 -31.29
N LEU A 181 -51.05 1.05 -29.97
CA LEU A 181 -49.80 0.52 -29.38
C LEU A 181 -50.04 -0.10 -28.00
N ASP A 182 -50.78 -1.20 -28.00
CA ASP A 182 -50.86 -2.11 -26.86
C ASP A 182 -49.55 -2.93 -26.83
N GLY A 183 -48.57 -2.52 -26.00
CA GLY A 183 -47.31 -3.28 -25.89
C GLY A 183 -46.06 -2.57 -25.37
N LEU A 184 -46.14 -1.66 -24.39
CA LEU A 184 -44.97 -1.36 -23.55
C LEU A 184 -45.25 -1.80 -22.12
N LYS A 185 -44.82 -3.03 -21.81
CA LYS A 185 -44.74 -3.53 -20.44
C LYS A 185 -43.65 -2.74 -19.71
N THR A 186 -44.06 -1.81 -18.86
CA THR A 186 -43.24 -1.31 -17.75
C THR A 186 -43.12 -2.45 -16.74
N GLU A 187 -42.01 -3.18 -16.79
CA GLU A 187 -41.63 -4.04 -15.67
C GLU A 187 -41.26 -3.14 -14.48
N PRO A 188 -41.88 -3.30 -13.30
CA PRO A 188 -41.46 -2.61 -12.09
C PRO A 188 -40.09 -3.15 -11.67
N MET A 189 -39.12 -2.25 -11.46
CA MET A 189 -37.91 -2.61 -10.72
C MET A 189 -38.32 -2.81 -9.25
N ASP A 190 -38.41 -4.07 -8.84
CA ASP A 190 -38.50 -4.45 -7.42
C ASP A 190 -37.32 -3.86 -6.65
N VAL A 191 -37.62 -2.88 -5.82
CA VAL A 191 -36.73 -2.38 -4.77
C VAL A 191 -37.37 -2.80 -3.46
N GLU A 192 -37.02 -3.99 -2.95
CA GLU A 192 -36.87 -4.21 -1.50
C GLU A 192 -36.20 -5.54 -1.15
N GLU A 193 -35.53 -5.50 0.01
CA GLU A 193 -34.97 -6.59 0.80
C GLU A 193 -33.54 -7.10 0.51
N VAL A 194 -32.55 -6.23 0.77
CA VAL A 194 -31.27 -6.67 1.37
C VAL A 194 -31.02 -5.85 2.64
N GLY A 195 -31.82 -6.13 3.67
CA GLY A 195 -31.87 -5.30 4.87
C GLY A 195 -32.33 -6.01 6.13
N ALA A 196 -32.01 -7.29 6.36
CA ALA A 196 -32.24 -7.91 7.66
C ALA A 196 -31.45 -9.22 7.87
N SER A 197 -30.16 -9.15 8.22
CA SER A 197 -29.56 -10.17 9.09
C SER A 197 -28.18 -9.73 9.61
N CYS A 198 -28.15 -8.96 10.70
CA CYS A 198 -26.93 -8.84 11.51
C CYS A 198 -27.17 -8.39 12.95
N MET A 199 -28.06 -9.05 13.71
CA MET A 199 -27.97 -9.09 15.17
C MET A 199 -28.69 -10.33 15.72
N ALA A 200 -27.90 -11.33 16.17
CA ALA A 200 -28.17 -12.33 17.22
C ALA A 200 -27.70 -13.75 16.84
N ALA A 201 -26.56 -14.16 17.41
CA ALA A 201 -26.37 -15.46 18.08
C ALA A 201 -24.88 -15.73 18.28
N VAL A 202 -24.47 -15.77 19.55
CA VAL A 202 -23.18 -16.31 20.01
C VAL A 202 -23.36 -17.82 20.22
N HIS A 203 -22.30 -18.58 19.92
CA HIS A 203 -21.96 -19.97 20.31
C HIS A 203 -22.25 -21.16 19.35
N GLN A 204 -21.11 -21.68 18.83
CA GLN A 204 -20.62 -23.08 18.89
C GLN A 204 -20.73 -24.02 17.66
N GLU A 205 -19.54 -24.46 17.21
CA GLU A 205 -19.12 -25.69 16.51
C GLU A 205 -19.28 -25.92 14.99
N ASN A 206 -18.10 -26.12 14.36
CA ASN A 206 -17.71 -27.04 13.27
C ASN A 206 -18.51 -27.13 11.95
N SER A 207 -17.88 -26.65 10.86
CA SER A 207 -17.62 -27.34 9.57
C SER A 207 -17.61 -26.38 8.36
N LEU A 208 -16.62 -26.54 7.46
CA LEU A 208 -16.44 -25.77 6.22
C LEU A 208 -17.47 -26.12 5.12
N PRO A 209 -17.89 -25.15 4.30
CA PRO A 209 -18.13 -25.38 2.86
C PRO A 209 -17.51 -24.29 1.94
N PRO A 210 -17.37 -24.56 0.61
CA PRO A 210 -16.41 -23.88 -0.27
C PRO A 210 -16.89 -22.55 -0.89
N LEU A 211 -15.90 -21.77 -1.36
CA LEU A 211 -15.98 -20.42 -1.92
C LEU A 211 -17.00 -20.23 -3.06
N LYS A 212 -17.89 -19.25 -2.93
CA LYS A 212 -18.50 -18.52 -4.07
C LYS A 212 -17.69 -17.26 -4.34
N ARG A 213 -16.72 -17.32 -5.25
CA ARG A 213 -15.88 -16.16 -5.61
C ARG A 213 -15.78 -15.98 -7.12
N GLU A 214 -16.90 -15.71 -7.79
CA GLU A 214 -16.85 -15.37 -9.23
C GLU A 214 -17.77 -14.23 -9.68
N LYS A 215 -18.76 -13.75 -8.90
CA LYS A 215 -19.69 -12.70 -9.39
C LYS A 215 -19.33 -11.25 -9.01
N ILE A 216 -18.39 -11.03 -8.09
CA ILE A 216 -18.08 -9.68 -7.59
C ILE A 216 -17.07 -8.94 -8.49
N TRP A 217 -16.22 -9.66 -9.23
CA TRP A 217 -15.16 -9.03 -10.03
C TRP A 217 -15.61 -8.45 -11.37
N ASP A 218 -16.72 -8.92 -11.95
CA ASP A 218 -17.17 -8.44 -13.26
C ASP A 218 -17.68 -6.99 -13.23
N LYS A 219 -18.29 -6.57 -12.12
CA LYS A 219 -18.80 -5.20 -11.97
C LYS A 219 -17.68 -4.18 -11.77
N ASP A 220 -16.63 -4.55 -11.03
CA ASP A 220 -15.43 -3.72 -10.86
C ASP A 220 -14.63 -3.60 -12.18
N ALA A 221 -14.55 -4.69 -12.96
CA ALA A 221 -13.90 -4.68 -14.27
C ALA A 221 -14.65 -3.86 -15.32
N ALA A 222 -15.98 -3.74 -15.21
CA ALA A 222 -16.77 -2.84 -16.06
C ALA A 222 -16.55 -1.36 -15.71
N MET A 223 -16.47 -1.06 -14.41
CA MET A 223 -16.20 0.31 -13.92
C MET A 223 -14.81 0.82 -14.31
N CYS A 224 -13.77 -0.03 -14.27
CA CYS A 224 -12.42 0.36 -14.68
C CYS A 224 -12.34 0.71 -16.18
N ARG A 225 -13.06 -0.03 -17.04
CA ARG A 225 -13.08 0.24 -18.49
C ARG A 225 -13.73 1.58 -18.84
N ILE A 226 -14.79 1.95 -18.11
CA ILE A 226 -15.47 3.24 -18.32
C ILE A 226 -14.57 4.42 -17.93
N ILE A 227 -13.74 4.27 -16.89
CA ILE A 227 -12.82 5.33 -16.46
C ILE A 227 -11.67 5.51 -17.45
N ASP A 228 -11.15 4.42 -18.02
CA ASP A 228 -10.06 4.45 -19.00
C ASP A 228 -10.50 5.03 -20.36
N GLU A 229 -11.80 4.99 -20.71
CA GLU A 229 -12.34 5.60 -21.94
C GLU A 229 -12.60 7.12 -21.82
N ILE A 230 -12.58 7.67 -20.60
CA ILE A 230 -12.84 9.10 -20.34
C ILE A 230 -11.53 9.92 -20.23
N ALA A 231 -10.36 9.27 -20.17
CA ALA A 231 -9.03 9.89 -20.10
C ALA A 231 -8.35 10.00 -21.47
#